data_AF-A0A2D8MST5-F1
#
_entry.id   AF-A0A2D8MST5-F1
#
_cell.length_a   1.000
_cell.length_b   1.000
_cell.length_c   1.000
_cell.angle_alpha   90.00
_cell.angle_beta   90.00
_cell.angle_gamma   90.00
#
_symmetry.space_group_name_H-M   'P 1'
#
loop_
_entity.id
_entity.type
_entity.pdbx_description
1 polymer ?
#
loop_
_entity_poly.entity_id
_entity_poly.type
_entity_poly.pdbx_seq_one_letter_code
_entity_poly.pdbx_strand_id
1 'polypeptide(L)'
;MKNYILALLLIPLLVHGQKFREGEVKLNIEAETEAITPAAVTSIETVPRLLSYQGFLTVGNAGPVSDGQYTINFRLFDQEEGGTEFWSETHLATISDGLVSALLGSNGQPI
;
A
#
# COMPACT_ATOMS: atom_id res chain seq x y z
N MET A 1 -9.59 -24.85 -31.03
CA MET A 1 -8.12 -24.78 -31.05
C MET A 1 -7.71 -23.35 -31.32
N LYS A 2 -6.79 -22.82 -30.50
CA LYS A 2 -5.90 -21.66 -30.74
C LYS A 2 -6.27 -20.29 -30.16
N ASN A 3 -5.89 -20.02 -28.90
CA ASN A 3 -5.74 -18.65 -28.36
C ASN A 3 -4.67 -18.45 -27.24
N TYR A 4 -3.79 -19.41 -26.93
CA TYR A 4 -2.82 -19.26 -25.81
C TYR A 4 -1.40 -18.81 -26.21
N ILE A 5 -1.22 -18.20 -27.39
CA ILE A 5 0.12 -17.87 -27.90
C ILE A 5 0.61 -16.47 -27.46
N LEU A 6 -0.24 -15.61 -26.89
CA LEU A 6 0.20 -14.27 -26.49
C LEU A 6 0.79 -14.16 -25.07
N ALA A 7 0.59 -15.16 -24.20
CA ALA A 7 1.03 -15.09 -22.80
C ALA A 7 2.51 -15.45 -22.58
N LEU A 8 3.22 -15.96 -23.60
CA LEU A 8 4.60 -16.45 -23.48
C LEU A 8 5.69 -15.47 -23.92
N LEU A 9 5.32 -14.29 -24.44
CA LEU A 9 6.29 -13.32 -25.00
C LEU A 9 6.63 -12.13 -24.08
N LEU A 10 6.12 -12.08 -22.86
CA LEU A 10 6.37 -10.97 -21.90
C LEU A 10 7.17 -11.37 -20.65
N ILE A 11 7.78 -12.57 -20.62
CA ILE A 11 8.54 -13.05 -19.45
C ILE A 11 10.06 -12.72 -19.48
N PRO A 12 10.75 -12.42 -20.60
CA PRO A 12 12.21 -12.21 -20.52
C PRO A 12 12.66 -10.79 -20.12
N LEU A 13 11.76 -9.82 -19.88
CA LEU A 13 12.16 -8.45 -19.53
C LEU A 13 12.51 -8.23 -18.04
N LEU A 14 12.38 -9.25 -17.18
CA LEU A 14 12.69 -9.12 -15.74
C LEU A 14 14.14 -9.49 -15.35
N VAL A 15 14.99 -9.92 -16.29
CA VAL A 15 16.36 -10.42 -15.96
C VAL A 15 17.47 -9.40 -16.24
N HIS A 16 17.14 -8.17 -16.67
CA HIS A 16 18.12 -7.08 -16.62
C HIS A 16 18.14 -6.51 -15.21
N GLY A 17 18.87 -7.20 -14.32
CA GLY A 17 19.12 -6.77 -12.96
C GLY A 17 19.53 -5.30 -12.92
N GLN A 18 18.85 -4.53 -12.07
CA GLN A 18 19.24 -3.17 -11.72
C GLN A 18 20.66 -3.26 -11.12
N LYS A 19 21.69 -3.02 -11.95
CA LYS A 19 23.07 -2.87 -11.48
C LYS A 19 23.08 -1.70 -10.50
N PHE A 20 23.10 -2.01 -9.21
CA PHE A 20 23.33 -1.02 -8.16
C PHE A 20 24.62 -0.29 -8.50
N ARG A 21 24.51 1.00 -8.80
CA ARG A 21 25.67 1.87 -9.02
C ARG A 21 26.20 2.19 -7.64
N GLU A 22 27.28 1.55 -7.23
CA GLU A 22 28.08 2.01 -6.11
C GLU A 22 28.66 3.39 -6.48
N GLY A 23 27.91 4.44 -6.15
CA GLY A 23 28.45 5.79 -6.13
C GLY A 23 29.36 5.86 -4.91
N GLU A 24 30.67 5.88 -5.12
CA GLU A 24 31.62 6.22 -4.07
C GLU A 24 31.28 7.64 -3.57
N VAL A 25 30.63 7.73 -2.41
CA VAL A 25 30.50 9.00 -1.70
C VAL A 25 31.88 9.30 -1.11
N LYS A 26 32.66 10.11 -1.82
CA LYS A 26 33.89 10.68 -1.27
C LYS A 26 33.53 11.68 -0.18
N LEU A 27 33.83 11.32 1.07
CA LEU A 27 33.67 12.21 2.22
C LEU A 27 34.81 13.23 2.20
N ASN A 28 34.52 14.45 1.74
CA ASN A 28 35.39 15.58 1.98
C ASN A 28 35.11 16.10 3.38
N ILE A 29 35.84 15.59 4.37
CA ILE A 29 35.86 16.18 5.71
C ILE A 29 36.91 17.29 5.69
N GLU A 30 36.48 18.50 5.36
CA GLU A 30 37.23 19.71 5.71
C GLU A 30 36.96 19.98 7.18
N ALA A 31 37.98 19.74 8.00
CA ALA A 31 37.91 19.86 9.44
C ALA A 31 37.85 21.34 9.83
N GLU A 32 36.65 21.81 10.19
CA GLU A 32 36.50 23.01 11.01
C GLU A 32 35.80 22.63 12.32
N THR A 33 36.44 23.02 13.41
CA THR A 33 36.25 22.48 14.75
C THR A 33 35.10 23.23 15.43
N GLU A 34 33.89 22.68 15.38
CA GLU A 34 32.83 23.02 16.33
C GLU A 34 32.14 21.73 16.83
N ALA A 35 31.92 21.64 18.14
CA ALA A 35 31.46 20.43 18.81
C ALA A 35 30.02 20.10 18.41
N ILE A 36 29.87 19.21 17.42
CA ILE A 36 28.59 18.66 17.01
C ILE A 36 28.28 17.48 17.95
N THR A 37 27.34 17.68 18.88
CA THR A 37 26.65 16.57 19.54
C THR A 37 26.03 15.68 18.44
N PRO A 38 26.33 14.37 18.39
CA PRO A 38 25.72 13.50 17.40
C PRO A 38 24.25 13.31 17.77
N ALA A 39 23.38 14.18 17.26
CA ALA A 39 21.96 13.89 17.17
C ALA A 39 21.83 12.72 16.20
N ALA A 40 21.63 11.52 16.74
CA ALA A 40 21.33 10.34 15.96
C ALA A 40 20.05 10.59 15.15
N VAL A 41 20.20 10.86 13.86
CA VAL A 41 19.08 10.93 12.94
C VAL A 41 18.68 9.49 12.62
N THR A 42 17.77 8.94 13.41
CA THR A 42 17.14 7.65 13.08
C THR A 42 16.11 7.92 11.98
N SER A 43 16.53 7.83 10.72
CA SER A 43 15.59 7.72 9.61
C SER A 43 15.02 6.30 9.60
N ILE A 44 13.86 6.11 10.22
CA ILE A 44 13.03 4.93 9.94
C ILE A 44 12.42 5.13 8.56
N GLU A 45 13.05 4.57 7.53
CA GLU A 45 12.42 4.40 6.22
C GLU A 45 11.35 3.31 6.36
N THR A 46 10.17 3.69 6.83
CA THR A 46 9.05 2.77 6.99
C THR A 46 8.52 2.44 5.59
N VAL A 47 8.73 1.20 5.15
CA VAL A 47 8.11 0.68 3.93
C VAL A 47 6.58 0.78 4.10
N PRO A 48 5.88 1.51 3.21
CA PRO A 48 4.42 1.61 3.26
C PRO A 48 3.78 0.22 3.28
N ARG A 49 2.97 -0.06 4.31
CA ARG A 49 2.21 -1.29 4.38
C ARG A 49 0.93 -1.14 3.60
N LEU A 50 0.76 -2.00 2.60
CA LEU A 50 -0.46 -2.10 1.80
C LEU A 50 -1.23 -3.36 2.21
N LEU A 51 -2.55 -3.26 2.28
CA LEU A 51 -3.42 -4.37 2.64
C LEU A 51 -4.49 -4.57 1.57
N SER A 52 -4.46 -5.73 0.90
CA SER A 52 -5.55 -6.12 0.01
C SER A 52 -6.75 -6.55 0.83
N TYR A 53 -7.89 -5.91 0.61
CA TYR A 53 -9.16 -6.22 1.26
C TYR A 53 -10.20 -6.64 0.22
N GLN A 54 -10.92 -7.72 0.52
CA GLN A 54 -12.09 -8.15 -0.23
C GLN A 54 -13.22 -8.46 0.75
N GLY A 55 -14.44 -8.09 0.37
CA GLY A 55 -15.62 -8.29 1.19
C GLY A 55 -16.89 -8.45 0.37
N PHE A 56 -17.98 -8.80 1.05
CA PHE A 56 -19.30 -8.95 0.47
C PHE A 56 -20.30 -8.14 1.29
N LEU A 57 -20.90 -7.13 0.65
CA LEU A 57 -21.85 -6.21 1.27
C LEU A 57 -23.26 -6.74 1.07
N THR A 58 -24.03 -6.84 2.16
CA THR A 58 -25.42 -7.33 2.13
C THR A 58 -26.41 -6.30 2.66
N VAL A 59 -27.64 -6.34 2.14
CA VAL A 59 -28.78 -5.62 2.73
C VAL A 59 -29.40 -6.50 3.80
N GLY A 60 -28.89 -6.43 5.03
CA GLY A 60 -29.31 -7.32 6.11
C GLY A 60 -29.18 -8.80 5.71
N ASN A 61 -30.22 -9.60 5.99
CA ASN A 61 -30.27 -11.02 5.64
C ASN A 61 -30.86 -11.28 4.24
N ALA A 62 -31.02 -10.26 3.40
CA ALA A 62 -31.77 -10.35 2.13
C ALA A 62 -30.90 -10.56 0.88
N GLY A 63 -29.58 -10.67 1.01
CA GLY A 63 -28.66 -10.87 -0.11
C GLY A 63 -27.75 -9.65 -0.38
N PRO A 64 -27.05 -9.62 -1.53
CA PRO A 64 -26.08 -8.58 -1.87
C PRO A 64 -26.73 -7.20 -1.93
N VAL A 65 -25.95 -6.15 -1.65
CA VAL A 65 -26.35 -4.78 -2.00
C VAL A 65 -26.50 -4.63 -3.51
N SER A 66 -27.38 -3.71 -3.92
CA SER A 66 -27.57 -3.38 -5.33
C SER A 66 -26.26 -2.92 -5.98
N ASP A 67 -26.12 -3.25 -7.27
CA ASP A 67 -25.01 -2.77 -8.08
C ASP A 67 -24.99 -1.24 -8.15
N GLY A 68 -23.80 -0.64 -8.08
CA GLY A 68 -23.66 0.81 -8.11
C GLY A 68 -22.32 1.32 -7.61
N GLN A 69 -22.19 2.64 -7.53
CA GLN A 69 -21.01 3.28 -6.94
C GLN A 69 -21.27 3.59 -5.46
N TYR A 70 -20.33 3.20 -4.61
CA TYR A 70 -20.40 3.36 -3.17
C TYR A 70 -19.16 4.07 -2.64
N THR A 71 -19.38 5.00 -1.72
CA THR A 71 -18.31 5.56 -0.89
C THR A 71 -18.15 4.68 0.34
N ILE A 72 -16.99 4.04 0.47
CA ILE A 72 -16.67 3.09 1.53
C ILE A 72 -15.58 3.70 2.40
N ASN A 73 -15.81 3.73 3.70
CA ASN A 73 -14.87 4.25 4.68
C ASN A 73 -14.35 3.10 5.54
N PHE A 74 -13.06 2.80 5.40
CA PHE A 74 -12.35 1.79 6.18
C PHE A 74 -11.72 2.43 7.42
N ARG A 75 -11.76 1.72 8.55
CA ARG A 75 -11.21 2.17 9.84
C ARG A 75 -10.53 1.00 10.54
N LEU A 76 -9.42 1.26 11.22
CA LEU A 76 -8.73 0.31 12.08
C LEU A 76 -8.66 0.85 13.50
N PHE A 77 -8.86 -0.05 14.46
CA PHE A 77 -8.90 0.24 15.89
C PHE A 77 -7.86 -0.60 16.62
N ASP A 78 -7.34 -0.09 17.72
CA ASP A 78 -6.31 -0.75 18.53
C ASP A 78 -6.85 -1.91 19.39
N GLN A 79 -8.17 -2.03 19.51
CA GLN A 79 -8.87 -3.07 20.26
C GLN A 79 -10.16 -3.48 19.55
N GLU A 80 -10.63 -4.70 19.84
CA GLU A 80 -11.85 -5.26 19.25
C GLU A 80 -13.12 -4.53 19.72
N GLU A 81 -13.17 -4.10 20.98
CA GLU A 81 -14.31 -3.38 21.55
C GLU A 81 -13.82 -2.20 22.40
N GLY A 82 -14.40 -1.01 22.20
CA GLY A 82 -14.05 0.20 22.96
C GLY A 82 -12.71 0.86 22.60
N GLY A 83 -12.02 0.37 21.56
CA GLY A 83 -10.72 0.91 21.11
C GLY A 83 -10.78 2.29 20.45
N THR A 84 -9.60 2.89 20.24
CA THR A 84 -9.43 4.16 19.53
C THR A 84 -9.10 3.90 18.06
N GLU A 85 -9.74 4.64 17.15
CA GLU A 85 -9.39 4.64 15.72
C GLU A 85 -7.97 5.20 15.54
N PHE A 86 -7.07 4.41 14.98
CA PHE A 86 -5.69 4.87 14.69
C PHE A 86 -5.45 5.09 13.19
N TRP A 87 -6.35 4.63 12.33
CA TRP A 87 -6.22 4.76 10.88
C TRP A 87 -7.59 4.72 10.19
N SER A 88 -7.76 5.51 9.13
CA SER A 88 -8.90 5.43 8.24
C SER A 88 -8.60 5.88 6.81
N GLU A 89 -9.37 5.34 5.86
CA GLU A 89 -9.25 5.66 4.44
C GLU A 89 -10.61 5.57 3.76
N THR A 90 -10.87 6.47 2.81
CA THR A 90 -12.12 6.49 2.04
C THR A 90 -11.85 6.10 0.59
N HIS A 91 -12.63 5.16 0.08
CA HIS A 91 -12.58 4.69 -1.32
C HIS A 91 -13.93 4.88 -1.99
N LEU A 92 -13.88 5.23 -3.27
CA LEU A 92 -15.03 5.16 -4.17
C LEU A 92 -14.93 3.84 -4.94
N ALA A 93 -15.83 2.90 -4.65
CA ALA A 93 -15.82 1.57 -5.24
C ALA A 93 -17.09 1.32 -6.07
N THR A 94 -16.93 0.68 -7.23
CA THR A 94 -18.06 0.13 -7.97
C THR A 94 -18.35 -1.27 -7.46
N ILE A 95 -19.53 -1.47 -6.91
CA ILE A 95 -20.01 -2.74 -6.38
C ILE A 95 -20.85 -3.42 -7.45
N SER A 96 -20.59 -4.72 -7.64
CA SER A 96 -21.43 -5.60 -8.44
C SER A 96 -21.61 -6.92 -7.68
N ASP A 97 -22.86 -7.37 -7.57
CA ASP A 97 -23.24 -8.55 -6.79
C ASP A 97 -22.68 -8.50 -5.37
N GLY A 98 -22.74 -7.33 -4.72
CA GLY A 98 -22.26 -7.12 -3.36
C GLY A 98 -20.74 -7.18 -3.15
N LEU A 99 -19.92 -7.49 -4.16
CA LEU A 99 -18.47 -7.62 -3.99
C LEU A 99 -17.77 -6.25 -3.89
N VAL A 100 -16.94 -6.11 -2.86
CA VAL A 100 -16.01 -4.99 -2.68
C VAL A 100 -14.57 -5.49 -2.73
N SER A 101 -13.69 -4.72 -3.38
CA SER A 101 -12.24 -4.90 -3.35
C SER A 101 -11.57 -3.54 -3.15
N ALA A 102 -10.58 -3.48 -2.28
CA ALA A 102 -9.79 -2.28 -2.01
C ALA A 102 -8.34 -2.64 -1.70
N LEU A 103 -7.41 -1.79 -2.11
CA LEU A 103 -6.02 -1.84 -1.65
C LEU A 103 -5.83 -0.73 -0.62
N LEU A 104 -5.89 -1.09 0.65
CA LEU A 104 -5.77 -0.13 1.75
C LEU A 104 -4.33 0.33 1.90
N GLY A 105 -4.16 1.59 2.24
CA GLY A 105 -2.89 2.30 2.27
C GLY A 105 -2.50 2.93 0.93
N SER A 106 -3.31 2.76 -0.13
CA SER A 106 -2.93 3.20 -1.48
C SER A 106 -3.16 4.70 -1.74
N ASN A 107 -4.08 5.36 -1.02
CA ASN A 107 -4.42 6.77 -1.26
C ASN A 107 -3.49 7.73 -0.49
N GLY A 108 -2.24 7.35 -0.29
CA GLY A 108 -1.23 8.17 0.39
C GLY A 108 -1.34 8.18 1.91
N GLN A 109 -2.13 7.26 2.50
CA GLN A 109 -2.26 7.06 3.95
C GLN A 109 -1.80 5.63 4.30
N PRO A 110 -0.49 5.35 4.34
CA PRO A 110 0.01 4.02 4.70
C PRO A 110 -0.47 3.59 6.09
N ILE A 111 -0.65 2.28 6.27
CA ILE A 111 -1.07 1.67 7.55
C ILE A 111 0.12 1.50 8.50
#